data_AF-A0A1B7MRI5-F1
#
_entry.id   AF-A0A1B7MRI5-F1
#
_cell.length_a   1.000
_cell.length_b   1.000
_cell.length_c   1.000
_cell.angle_alpha   90.00
_cell.angle_beta   90.00
_cell.angle_gamma   90.00
#
_symmetry.space_group_name_H-M   'P 1'
#
loop_
_entity.id
_entity.type
_entity.pdbx_description
1 polymer ?
#
loop_
_entity_poly.entity_id
_entity_poly.type
_entity_poly.pdbx_seq_one_letter_code
_entity_poly.pdbx_strand_id
1 'polypeptide(L)'
;MVVYLHSMNTVVLCPPSSPPADINSLNMTLISNDPSWWSTLNFYQVYNYYIVASLTVVGYDWALTLGREFELIWQQRWSHMTVLYISVRYVGVPFTVMLVLSTMSVSLTDTVSTITHFMMNWMSFVINAIMGVIMITRLHAMYRRSRKMLVFLSVLFLTIQIVSGVIIAIIQTRLVSVEEYVLSGTHVCNYYFEGDAIFLIELTWILGTAWEILVLCLAVWIAIKHFCELQRASTGWAVRDCFMVLIQTHLFYFASFLAASCLRLIDFSPEITDYSLQRSELFYGVLAISEVVQMFLLGPRLILSIRDCHARLVANSQEGTAVTTMAFQGTHVSTGGDGV
;
A
#
# COMPACT_ATOMS: atom_id res chain seq x y z
N MET A 1 -8.29 -34.33 -16.28
CA MET A 1 -7.66 -33.20 -16.98
C MET A 1 -8.01 -31.97 -16.16
N VAL A 2 -7.10 -31.54 -15.28
CA VAL A 2 -7.33 -30.40 -14.37
C VAL A 2 -7.34 -29.15 -15.24
N VAL A 3 -8.52 -28.54 -15.39
CA VAL A 3 -8.64 -27.25 -16.09
C VAL A 3 -8.03 -26.21 -15.16
N TYR A 4 -6.76 -25.89 -15.39
CA TYR A 4 -6.11 -24.73 -14.80
C TYR A 4 -6.84 -23.50 -15.32
N LEU A 5 -7.76 -22.94 -14.52
CA LEU A 5 -8.19 -21.57 -14.73
C LEU A 5 -6.94 -20.70 -14.65
N HIS A 6 -6.66 -20.00 -15.74
CA HIS A 6 -5.49 -19.15 -15.93
C HIS A 6 -5.25 -18.25 -14.70
N SER A 7 -3.98 -18.12 -14.30
CA SER A 7 -3.43 -17.33 -13.18
C SER A 7 -3.99 -15.89 -13.01
N MET A 8 -4.62 -15.32 -14.04
CA MET A 8 -5.06 -13.91 -14.09
C MET A 8 -6.56 -13.72 -13.96
N ASN A 9 -7.32 -14.81 -13.95
CA ASN A 9 -8.75 -14.79 -13.76
C ASN A 9 -9.03 -14.37 -12.32
N THR A 10 -9.59 -13.17 -12.12
CA THR A 10 -10.08 -12.82 -10.78
C THR A 10 -11.30 -13.71 -10.55
N VAL A 11 -11.23 -14.59 -9.58
CA VAL A 11 -12.31 -15.51 -9.29
C VAL A 11 -12.94 -15.11 -7.97
N VAL A 12 -14.20 -14.68 -8.03
CA VAL A 12 -14.95 -14.13 -6.90
C VAL A 12 -16.16 -15.01 -6.63
N LEU A 13 -16.56 -15.16 -5.38
CA LEU A 13 -17.80 -15.85 -5.04
C LEU A 13 -19.00 -15.02 -5.53
N CYS A 14 -19.90 -15.66 -6.26
CA CYS A 14 -21.03 -15.01 -6.90
C CYS A 14 -22.37 -15.33 -6.21
N PRO A 15 -23.44 -14.60 -6.52
CA PRO A 15 -24.75 -14.89 -5.98
C PRO A 15 -25.32 -16.15 -6.64
N PRO A 16 -26.28 -16.83 -6.00
CA PRO A 16 -27.22 -17.66 -6.73
C PRO A 16 -28.09 -16.79 -7.65
N SER A 17 -27.98 -16.99 -8.96
CA SER A 17 -28.88 -16.36 -9.93
C SER A 17 -30.33 -16.81 -9.70
N SER A 18 -31.25 -15.84 -9.57
CA SER A 18 -32.69 -16.11 -9.64
C SER A 18 -33.06 -16.57 -11.06
N PRO A 19 -34.06 -17.47 -11.24
CA PRO A 19 -34.37 -18.00 -12.56
C PRO A 19 -34.75 -16.87 -13.52
N PRO A 20 -34.26 -16.89 -14.78
CA PRO A 20 -34.40 -15.76 -15.68
C PRO A 20 -35.86 -15.62 -16.11
N ALA A 21 -36.49 -14.51 -15.72
CA ALA A 21 -37.64 -13.98 -16.44
C ALA A 21 -37.08 -13.25 -17.66
N ASP A 22 -37.16 -13.92 -18.82
CA ASP A 22 -37.01 -13.42 -20.19
C ASP A 22 -36.02 -12.26 -20.42
N ILE A 23 -34.89 -12.57 -21.08
CA ILE A 23 -34.35 -11.84 -22.25
C ILE A 23 -33.02 -12.49 -22.67
N ASN A 24 -33.01 -13.00 -23.90
CA ASN A 24 -31.89 -13.23 -24.83
C ASN A 24 -30.57 -13.83 -24.32
N SER A 25 -30.38 -15.10 -24.69
CA SER A 25 -29.14 -15.86 -24.90
C SER A 25 -27.83 -15.07 -24.96
N LEU A 26 -26.96 -15.23 -23.96
CA LEU A 26 -25.48 -15.38 -24.10
C LEU A 26 -24.70 -15.58 -22.78
N ASN A 27 -25.33 -15.67 -21.60
CA ASN A 27 -24.65 -16.12 -20.37
C ASN A 27 -25.06 -17.55 -20.05
N MET A 28 -24.22 -18.52 -20.42
CA MET A 28 -24.43 -19.94 -20.09
C MET A 28 -23.83 -20.20 -18.71
N THR A 29 -24.66 -20.37 -17.68
CA THR A 29 -24.19 -20.79 -16.36
C THR A 29 -23.77 -22.26 -16.41
N LEU A 30 -22.50 -22.55 -16.12
CA LEU A 30 -21.98 -23.91 -16.14
C LEU A 30 -22.14 -24.53 -14.75
N ILE A 31 -23.05 -25.49 -14.62
CA ILE A 31 -23.28 -26.24 -13.38
C ILE A 31 -22.49 -27.55 -13.43
N SER A 32 -21.55 -27.74 -12.52
CA SER A 32 -20.76 -28.97 -12.41
C SER A 32 -20.63 -29.43 -10.96
N ASN A 33 -21.04 -30.67 -10.71
CA ASN A 33 -20.89 -31.35 -9.42
C ASN A 33 -19.77 -32.40 -9.44
N ASP A 34 -18.85 -32.30 -10.41
CA ASP A 34 -17.73 -33.23 -10.53
C ASP A 34 -16.74 -33.03 -9.35
N PRO A 35 -16.37 -34.10 -8.61
CA PRO A 35 -15.34 -34.04 -7.57
C PRO A 35 -13.99 -33.48 -8.03
N SER A 36 -13.72 -33.47 -9.34
CA SER A 36 -12.51 -32.85 -9.91
C SER A 36 -12.35 -31.35 -9.57
N TRP A 37 -13.44 -30.66 -9.21
CA TRP A 37 -13.42 -29.25 -8.79
C TRP A 37 -13.05 -29.02 -7.32
N TRP A 38 -13.01 -30.06 -6.49
CA TRP A 38 -12.77 -29.91 -5.05
C TRP A 38 -11.41 -29.30 -4.72
N SER A 39 -10.36 -29.63 -5.49
CA SER A 39 -9.04 -29.04 -5.32
C SER A 39 -9.05 -27.53 -5.58
N THR A 40 -9.81 -27.09 -6.59
CA THR A 40 -9.94 -25.69 -6.96
C THR A 40 -10.75 -24.91 -5.90
N LEU A 41 -11.84 -25.50 -5.40
CA LEU A 41 -12.60 -24.93 -4.29
C LEU A 41 -11.77 -24.83 -3.01
N ASN A 42 -10.96 -25.85 -2.70
CA ASN A 42 -10.05 -25.83 -1.56
C ASN A 42 -9.02 -24.69 -1.68
N PHE A 43 -8.42 -24.53 -2.87
CA PHE A 43 -7.49 -23.44 -3.14
C PHE A 43 -8.11 -22.06 -2.83
N TYR A 44 -9.34 -21.81 -3.27
CA TYR A 44 -10.04 -20.54 -3.00
C TYR A 44 -10.35 -20.35 -1.51
N GLN A 45 -10.76 -21.41 -0.81
CA GLN A 45 -10.98 -21.34 0.64
C GLN A 45 -9.68 -20.99 1.38
N VAL A 46 -8.58 -21.64 1.04
CA VAL A 46 -7.25 -21.36 1.61
C VAL A 46 -6.85 -19.90 1.34
N TYR A 47 -7.01 -19.43 0.11
CA TYR A 47 -6.74 -18.04 -0.26
C TYR A 47 -7.58 -17.03 0.54
N ASN A 48 -8.88 -17.30 0.73
CA ASN A 48 -9.74 -16.46 1.55
C ASN A 48 -9.30 -16.41 3.03
N TYR A 49 -8.81 -17.52 3.59
CA TYR A 49 -8.23 -17.51 4.94
C TYR A 49 -6.99 -16.61 5.02
N TYR A 50 -6.12 -16.60 4.00
CA TYR A 50 -4.98 -15.68 3.94
C TYR A 50 -5.41 -14.21 3.89
N ILE A 51 -6.45 -13.88 3.13
CA ILE A 51 -7.02 -12.52 3.11
C ILE A 51 -7.52 -12.13 4.51
N VAL A 52 -8.32 -12.97 5.15
CA VAL A 52 -8.86 -12.69 6.50
C VAL A 52 -7.75 -12.55 7.54
N ALA A 53 -6.72 -13.40 7.47
CA ALA A 53 -5.54 -13.29 8.33
C ALA A 53 -4.82 -11.95 8.11
N SER A 54 -4.64 -11.53 6.85
CA SER A 54 -4.03 -10.25 6.49
C SER A 54 -4.82 -9.06 7.04
N LEU A 55 -6.14 -9.09 6.92
CA LEU A 55 -7.03 -8.06 7.47
C LEU A 55 -6.99 -8.00 8.99
N THR A 56 -6.86 -9.15 9.65
CA THR A 56 -6.68 -9.22 11.11
C THR A 56 -5.38 -8.54 11.52
N VAL A 57 -4.30 -8.73 10.78
CA VAL A 57 -3.02 -8.04 11.00
C VAL A 57 -3.16 -6.52 10.80
N VAL A 58 -3.90 -6.07 9.79
CA VAL A 58 -4.19 -4.64 9.57
C VAL A 58 -5.00 -4.06 10.73
N GLY A 59 -6.04 -4.75 11.17
CA GLY A 59 -6.86 -4.33 12.32
C GLY A 59 -6.06 -4.30 13.63
N TYR A 60 -5.15 -5.26 13.82
CA TYR A 60 -4.26 -5.29 14.97
C TYR A 60 -3.24 -4.13 14.96
N ASP A 61 -2.59 -3.87 13.81
CA ASP A 61 -1.72 -2.71 13.64
C ASP A 61 -2.49 -1.41 13.92
N TRP A 62 -3.73 -1.33 13.46
CA TRP A 62 -4.60 -0.20 13.75
C TRP A 62 -4.82 0.00 15.26
N ALA A 63 -5.21 -1.06 15.97
CA ALA A 63 -5.39 -1.00 17.42
C ALA A 63 -4.13 -0.52 18.14
N LEU A 64 -2.94 -0.96 17.70
CA LEU A 64 -1.67 -0.57 18.30
C LEU A 64 -1.28 0.89 18.00
N THR A 65 -1.62 1.43 16.82
CA THR A 65 -1.22 2.79 16.46
C THR A 65 -2.20 3.86 16.92
N LEU A 66 -3.45 3.49 17.26
CA LEU A 66 -4.50 4.43 17.72
C LEU A 66 -4.05 5.38 18.83
N GLY A 67 -3.32 4.88 19.83
CA GLY A 67 -2.83 5.71 20.94
C GLY A 67 -1.89 6.82 20.45
N ARG A 68 -0.93 6.46 19.59
CA ARG A 68 0.01 7.41 18.98
C ARG A 68 -0.68 8.34 17.99
N GLU A 69 -1.69 7.86 17.28
CA GLU A 69 -2.49 8.67 16.36
C GLU A 69 -3.23 9.78 17.10
N PHE A 70 -3.82 9.47 18.25
CA PHE A 70 -4.53 10.46 19.06
C PHE A 70 -3.61 11.60 19.48
N GLU A 71 -2.44 11.27 20.04
CA GLU A 71 -1.46 12.27 20.50
C GLU A 71 -0.82 13.04 19.35
N LEU A 72 -0.35 12.36 18.32
CA LEU A 72 0.43 13.00 17.26
C LEU A 72 -0.46 13.69 16.23
N ILE A 73 -1.65 13.18 15.94
CA ILE A 73 -2.47 13.61 14.79
C ILE A 73 -3.67 14.43 15.24
N TRP A 74 -4.41 13.92 16.23
CA TRP A 74 -5.66 14.56 16.64
C TRP A 74 -5.46 15.73 17.60
N GLN A 75 -4.47 15.68 18.48
CA GLN A 75 -4.16 16.79 19.39
C GLN A 75 -3.33 17.92 18.77
N GLN A 76 -2.73 17.69 17.59
CA GLN A 76 -1.83 18.65 16.96
C GLN A 76 -2.54 19.46 15.85
N ARG A 77 -1.99 20.63 15.50
CA ARG A 77 -2.55 21.48 14.43
C ARG A 77 -2.59 20.72 13.10
N TRP A 78 -3.69 20.87 12.38
CA TRP A 78 -3.90 20.23 11.09
C TRP A 78 -2.83 20.71 10.09
N SER A 79 -2.09 19.75 9.54
CA SER A 79 -1.04 19.99 8.55
C SER A 79 -1.35 19.20 7.27
N HIS A 80 -0.70 19.55 6.15
CA HIS A 80 -0.84 18.77 4.90
C HIS A 80 -0.51 17.27 5.10
N MET A 81 0.44 16.95 5.98
CA MET A 81 0.76 15.57 6.36
C MET A 81 -0.37 14.87 7.14
N THR A 82 -1.15 15.63 7.91
CA THR A 82 -2.33 15.10 8.64
C THR A 82 -3.42 14.72 7.66
N VAL A 83 -3.67 15.55 6.65
CA VAL A 83 -4.64 15.24 5.59
C VAL A 83 -4.19 14.01 4.80
N LEU A 84 -2.92 13.95 4.38
CA LEU A 84 -2.38 12.77 3.69
C LEU A 84 -2.51 11.49 4.53
N TYR A 85 -2.26 11.59 5.84
CA TYR A 85 -2.42 10.47 6.76
C TYR A 85 -3.86 9.97 6.82
N ILE A 86 -4.80 10.89 7.08
CA ILE A 86 -6.23 10.58 7.15
C ILE A 86 -6.68 9.99 5.82
N SER A 87 -6.25 10.54 4.68
CA SER A 87 -6.56 9.98 3.37
C SER A 87 -6.10 8.53 3.25
N VAL A 88 -4.83 8.18 3.51
CA VAL A 88 -4.38 6.78 3.44
C VAL A 88 -5.18 5.89 4.39
N ARG A 89 -5.40 6.36 5.62
CA ARG A 89 -6.02 5.57 6.68
C ARG A 89 -7.49 5.26 6.39
N TYR A 90 -8.25 6.26 5.95
CA TYR A 90 -9.69 6.13 5.74
C TYR A 90 -10.06 5.69 4.32
N VAL A 91 -9.19 5.88 3.32
CA VAL A 91 -9.36 5.25 1.99
C VAL A 91 -9.12 3.74 2.08
N GLY A 92 -8.28 3.28 3.00
CA GLY A 92 -8.04 1.85 3.18
C GLY A 92 -9.21 1.08 3.80
N VAL A 93 -10.00 1.71 4.67
CA VAL A 93 -11.18 1.08 5.29
C VAL A 93 -12.19 0.55 4.26
N PRO A 94 -12.72 1.36 3.31
CA PRO A 94 -13.64 0.86 2.30
C PRO A 94 -12.99 -0.20 1.41
N PHE A 95 -11.69 -0.14 1.12
CA PHE A 95 -11.00 -1.21 0.41
C PHE A 95 -11.06 -2.53 1.20
N THR A 96 -10.74 -2.50 2.50
CA THR A 96 -10.82 -3.71 3.34
C THR A 96 -12.24 -4.27 3.43
N VAL A 97 -13.26 -3.40 3.51
CA VAL A 97 -14.68 -3.82 3.51
C VAL A 97 -15.04 -4.48 2.19
N MET A 98 -14.64 -3.91 1.05
CA MET A 98 -14.90 -4.49 -0.28
C MET A 98 -14.19 -5.83 -0.45
N LEU A 99 -12.95 -5.95 0.07
CA LEU A 99 -12.20 -7.20 0.05
C LEU A 99 -12.91 -8.28 0.87
N VAL A 100 -13.40 -7.96 2.07
CA VAL A 100 -14.22 -8.90 2.86
C VAL A 100 -15.49 -9.28 2.11
N LEU A 101 -16.22 -8.30 1.56
CA LEU A 101 -17.44 -8.56 0.80
C LEU A 101 -17.19 -9.50 -0.39
N SER A 102 -16.05 -9.39 -1.07
CA SER A 102 -15.68 -10.31 -2.16
C SER A 102 -15.29 -11.73 -1.70
N THR A 103 -14.90 -11.89 -0.43
CA THR A 103 -14.54 -13.21 0.14
C THR A 103 -15.71 -13.90 0.83
N MET A 104 -16.76 -13.16 1.18
CA MET A 104 -17.97 -13.70 1.76
C MET A 104 -18.84 -14.31 0.65
N SER A 105 -19.38 -15.50 0.88
CA SER A 105 -20.39 -16.18 0.04
C SER A 105 -21.78 -15.53 0.19
N VAL A 106 -21.84 -14.20 0.13
CA VAL A 106 -23.08 -13.43 0.18
C VAL A 106 -23.57 -13.21 -1.23
N SER A 107 -24.88 -13.33 -1.44
CA SER A 107 -25.53 -13.10 -2.72
C SER A 107 -25.44 -11.62 -3.14
N LEU A 108 -24.39 -11.25 -3.87
CA LEU A 108 -24.21 -9.94 -4.50
C LEU A 108 -24.64 -10.01 -5.96
N THR A 109 -25.64 -9.26 -6.41
CA THR A 109 -26.05 -9.23 -7.83
C THR A 109 -24.87 -8.97 -8.78
N ASP A 110 -24.92 -9.49 -10.01
CA ASP A 110 -23.85 -9.37 -11.03
C ASP A 110 -23.36 -7.92 -11.22
N THR A 111 -24.30 -6.97 -11.17
CA THR A 111 -24.02 -5.53 -11.20
C THR A 111 -23.16 -5.08 -10.02
N VAL A 112 -23.48 -5.54 -8.81
CA VAL A 112 -22.74 -5.19 -7.59
C VAL A 112 -21.35 -5.83 -7.60
N SER A 113 -21.23 -7.06 -8.08
CA SER A 113 -19.93 -7.73 -8.22
C SER A 113 -19.00 -6.96 -9.17
N THR A 114 -19.51 -6.54 -10.33
CA THR A 114 -18.77 -5.72 -11.30
C THR A 114 -18.37 -4.36 -10.73
N ILE A 115 -19.28 -3.68 -10.03
CA ILE A 115 -18.99 -2.41 -9.34
C ILE A 115 -17.93 -2.62 -8.26
N THR A 116 -17.99 -3.72 -7.51
CA THR A 116 -17.03 -4.03 -6.45
C THR A 116 -15.64 -4.24 -7.02
N HIS A 117 -15.51 -5.01 -8.10
CA HIS A 117 -14.24 -5.22 -8.80
C HIS A 117 -13.67 -3.90 -9.37
N PHE A 118 -14.53 -3.08 -9.97
CA PHE A 118 -14.16 -1.74 -10.45
C PHE A 118 -13.61 -0.89 -9.31
N MET A 119 -14.36 -0.77 -8.21
CA MET A 119 -13.95 0.02 -7.06
C MET A 119 -12.63 -0.48 -6.46
N MET A 120 -12.44 -1.80 -6.35
CA MET A 120 -11.21 -2.37 -5.80
C MET A 120 -9.95 -1.96 -6.59
N ASN A 121 -9.99 -2.03 -7.93
CA ASN A 121 -8.86 -1.62 -8.78
C ASN A 121 -8.55 -0.12 -8.67
N TRP A 122 -9.58 0.73 -8.70
CA TRP A 122 -9.40 2.18 -8.57
C TRP A 122 -8.93 2.58 -7.18
N MET A 123 -9.38 1.91 -6.13
CA MET A 123 -8.93 2.16 -4.77
C MET A 123 -7.47 1.77 -4.57
N SER A 124 -7.03 0.63 -5.12
CA SER A 124 -5.60 0.26 -5.16
C SER A 124 -4.75 1.32 -5.87
N PHE A 125 -5.24 1.84 -7.01
CA PHE A 125 -4.58 2.93 -7.73
C PHE A 125 -4.46 4.20 -6.87
N VAL A 126 -5.55 4.62 -6.22
CA VAL A 126 -5.58 5.80 -5.36
C VAL A 126 -4.62 5.64 -4.17
N ILE A 127 -4.59 4.48 -3.52
CA ILE A 127 -3.70 4.22 -2.38
C ILE A 127 -2.23 4.33 -2.82
N ASN A 128 -1.85 3.67 -3.92
CA ASN A 128 -0.50 3.78 -4.47
C ASN A 128 -0.14 5.23 -4.87
N ALA A 129 -1.09 5.98 -5.42
CA ALA A 129 -0.89 7.38 -5.75
C ALA A 129 -0.58 8.23 -4.50
N ILE A 130 -1.35 8.03 -3.41
CA ILE A 130 -1.10 8.74 -2.14
C ILE A 130 0.26 8.34 -1.54
N MET A 131 0.62 7.06 -1.60
CA MET A 131 1.94 6.57 -1.14
C MET A 131 3.10 7.22 -1.91
N GLY A 132 2.98 7.35 -3.22
CA GLY A 132 3.96 8.08 -4.04
C GLY A 132 4.05 9.55 -3.67
N VAL A 133 2.94 10.23 -3.37
CA VAL A 133 2.95 11.62 -2.87
C VAL A 133 3.67 11.72 -1.52
N ILE A 134 3.45 10.77 -0.61
CA ILE A 134 4.18 10.69 0.66
C ILE A 134 5.69 10.52 0.41
N MET A 135 6.08 9.70 -0.57
CA MET A 135 7.49 9.53 -0.92
C MET A 135 8.12 10.80 -1.47
N ILE A 136 7.43 11.49 -2.39
CA ILE A 136 7.90 12.74 -2.98
C ILE A 136 8.05 13.83 -1.92
N THR A 137 7.07 13.99 -1.05
CA THR A 137 7.12 15.00 0.03
C THR A 137 8.26 14.72 1.01
N ARG A 138 8.49 13.46 1.37
CA ARG A 138 9.63 13.03 2.20
C ARG A 138 10.97 13.31 1.51
N LEU A 139 11.11 12.93 0.25
CA LEU A 139 12.33 13.16 -0.52
C LEU A 139 12.61 14.65 -0.73
N HIS A 140 11.56 15.47 -0.91
CA HIS A 140 11.67 16.92 -0.97
C HIS A 140 12.18 17.52 0.35
N ALA A 141 11.71 17.02 1.49
CA ALA A 141 12.23 17.43 2.79
C ALA A 141 13.72 17.06 2.97
N MET A 142 14.13 15.86 2.53
CA MET A 142 15.53 15.43 2.55
C MET A 142 16.44 16.27 1.63
N TYR A 143 15.93 16.70 0.47
CA TYR A 143 16.65 17.56 -0.49
C TYR A 143 16.63 19.05 -0.13
N ARG A 144 16.66 19.38 1.18
CA ARG A 144 16.62 20.76 1.71
C ARG A 144 15.54 21.64 1.06
N ARG A 145 14.37 21.05 0.76
CA ARG A 145 13.23 21.75 0.16
C ARG A 145 13.53 22.36 -1.23
N SER A 146 14.39 21.72 -2.02
CA SER A 146 14.68 22.15 -3.40
C SER A 146 13.43 22.07 -4.29
N ARG A 147 12.98 23.22 -4.81
CA ARG A 147 11.81 23.29 -5.71
C ARG A 147 12.07 22.60 -7.04
N LYS A 148 13.31 22.63 -7.56
CA LYS A 148 13.67 21.97 -8.82
C LYS A 148 13.48 20.46 -8.74
N MET A 149 13.91 19.86 -7.63
CA MET A 149 13.76 18.43 -7.38
C MET A 149 12.28 18.03 -7.23
N LEU A 150 11.50 18.85 -6.53
CA LEU A 150 10.07 18.62 -6.38
C LEU A 150 9.36 18.63 -7.73
N VAL A 151 9.62 19.64 -8.56
CA VAL A 151 9.01 19.72 -9.90
C VAL A 151 9.40 18.51 -10.75
N PHE A 152 10.68 18.13 -10.75
CA PHE A 152 11.16 16.94 -11.47
C PHE A 152 10.44 15.66 -11.05
N LEU A 153 10.42 15.36 -9.74
CA LEU A 153 9.76 14.17 -9.20
C LEU A 153 8.25 14.17 -9.45
N SER A 154 7.59 15.31 -9.23
CA SER A 154 6.14 15.43 -9.42
C SER A 154 5.75 15.24 -10.88
N VAL A 155 6.47 15.84 -11.84
CA VAL A 155 6.17 15.69 -13.28
C VAL A 155 6.36 14.24 -13.72
N LEU A 156 7.45 13.59 -13.29
CA LEU A 156 7.72 12.20 -13.62
C LEU A 156 6.65 11.26 -13.03
N PHE A 157 6.33 11.44 -11.74
CA PHE A 157 5.29 10.66 -11.08
C PHE A 157 3.92 10.84 -11.72
N LEU A 158 3.52 12.08 -12.02
CA LEU A 158 2.24 12.35 -12.67
C LEU A 158 2.15 11.70 -14.03
N THR A 159 3.23 11.71 -14.81
CA THR A 159 3.28 11.02 -16.11
C THR A 159 3.02 9.52 -15.93
N ILE A 160 3.69 8.88 -14.98
CA ILE A 160 3.52 7.44 -14.69
C ILE A 160 2.09 7.13 -14.23
N GLN A 161 1.51 7.98 -13.38
CA GLN A 161 0.15 7.80 -12.88
C GLN A 161 -0.90 7.99 -13.96
N ILE A 162 -0.72 8.95 -14.86
CA ILE A 162 -1.62 9.16 -16.01
C ILE A 162 -1.60 7.93 -16.91
N VAL A 163 -0.39 7.44 -17.26
CA VAL A 163 -0.24 6.23 -18.10
C VAL A 163 -0.91 5.03 -17.42
N SER A 164 -0.65 4.81 -16.13
CA SER A 164 -1.22 3.70 -15.37
C SER A 164 -2.75 3.80 -15.25
N GLY A 165 -3.29 4.99 -15.00
CA GLY A 165 -4.73 5.23 -14.93
C GLY A 165 -5.45 5.02 -16.26
N VAL A 166 -4.83 5.43 -17.37
CA VAL A 166 -5.35 5.17 -18.73
C VAL A 166 -5.34 3.67 -19.02
N ILE A 167 -4.26 2.96 -18.68
CA ILE A 167 -4.17 1.51 -18.84
C ILE A 167 -5.28 0.80 -18.04
N ILE A 168 -5.45 1.15 -16.76
CA ILE A 168 -6.52 0.59 -15.92
C ILE A 168 -7.88 0.86 -16.55
N ALA A 169 -8.16 2.10 -17.00
CA ALA A 169 -9.41 2.43 -17.65
C ALA A 169 -9.65 1.59 -18.93
N ILE A 170 -8.63 1.40 -19.76
CA ILE A 170 -8.71 0.54 -20.97
C ILE A 170 -9.03 -0.91 -20.58
N ILE A 171 -8.31 -1.46 -19.60
CA ILE A 171 -8.54 -2.83 -19.12
C ILE A 171 -9.98 -2.98 -18.63
N GLN A 172 -10.50 -2.01 -17.87
CA GLN A 172 -11.87 -2.04 -17.38
C GLN A 172 -12.90 -2.00 -18.53
N THR A 173 -12.64 -1.25 -19.59
CA THR A 173 -13.52 -1.24 -20.78
C THR A 173 -13.41 -2.48 -21.66
N ARG A 174 -12.33 -3.27 -21.51
CA ARG A 174 -12.07 -4.51 -22.25
C ARG A 174 -12.29 -5.77 -21.39
N LEU A 175 -12.98 -5.65 -20.26
CA LEU A 175 -13.52 -6.82 -19.55
C LEU A 175 -14.63 -7.42 -20.41
N VAL A 176 -14.37 -8.59 -21.01
CA VAL A 176 -15.21 -9.16 -22.08
C VAL A 176 -16.28 -10.11 -21.56
N SER A 177 -16.06 -10.82 -20.45
CA SER A 177 -17.09 -11.72 -19.91
C SER A 177 -16.90 -12.01 -18.42
N VAL A 178 -18.03 -12.00 -17.71
CA VAL A 178 -18.17 -12.61 -16.39
C VAL A 178 -18.90 -13.92 -16.63
N GLU A 179 -18.18 -15.04 -16.56
CA GLU A 179 -18.83 -16.35 -16.61
C GLU A 179 -19.11 -16.82 -15.18
N GLU A 180 -20.37 -17.19 -14.93
CA GLU A 180 -20.80 -17.76 -13.66
C GLU A 180 -20.73 -19.29 -13.73
N TYR A 181 -19.93 -19.86 -12.83
CA TYR A 181 -19.78 -21.29 -12.62
C TYR A 181 -20.44 -21.69 -11.31
N VAL A 182 -21.27 -22.74 -11.33
CA VAL A 182 -21.81 -23.35 -10.12
C VAL A 182 -21.07 -24.65 -9.88
N LEU A 183 -20.07 -24.60 -9.01
CA LEU A 183 -19.18 -25.71 -8.68
C LEU A 183 -19.59 -26.33 -7.35
N SER A 184 -20.18 -27.54 -7.38
CA SER A 184 -20.68 -28.22 -6.18
C SER A 184 -21.58 -27.32 -5.30
N GLY A 185 -22.47 -26.55 -5.94
CA GLY A 185 -23.37 -25.60 -5.26
C GLY A 185 -22.72 -24.26 -4.85
N THR A 186 -21.44 -24.05 -5.13
CA THR A 186 -20.74 -22.78 -4.90
C THR A 186 -20.76 -21.96 -6.18
N HIS A 187 -21.28 -20.74 -6.11
CA HIS A 187 -21.32 -19.80 -7.24
C HIS A 187 -19.99 -19.07 -7.33
N VAL A 188 -19.38 -19.10 -8.52
CA VAL A 188 -18.03 -18.62 -8.78
C VAL A 188 -18.07 -17.80 -10.06
N CYS A 189 -17.75 -16.51 -9.98
CA CYS A 189 -17.62 -15.65 -11.14
C CYS A 189 -16.17 -15.52 -11.56
N ASN A 190 -15.96 -15.72 -12.85
CA ASN A 190 -14.66 -15.59 -13.45
C ASN A 190 -14.62 -14.40 -14.41
N TYR A 191 -13.68 -13.48 -14.20
CA TYR A 191 -13.43 -12.33 -15.06
C TYR A 191 -12.34 -12.66 -16.10
N TYR A 192 -12.72 -12.67 -17.38
CA TYR A 192 -11.78 -12.86 -18.48
C TYR A 192 -11.32 -11.53 -19.06
N PHE A 193 -10.01 -11.45 -19.29
CA PHE A 193 -9.37 -10.35 -20.00
C PHE A 193 -9.10 -10.74 -21.46
N GLU A 194 -9.46 -9.88 -22.42
CA GLU A 194 -9.19 -10.10 -23.83
C GLU A 194 -7.82 -9.54 -24.25
N GLY A 195 -7.05 -10.32 -25.04
CA GLY A 195 -5.86 -9.85 -25.77
C GLY A 195 -4.69 -9.38 -24.90
N ASP A 196 -4.10 -8.23 -25.25
CA ASP A 196 -2.88 -7.66 -24.65
C ASP A 196 -3.06 -7.07 -23.23
N ALA A 197 -4.22 -7.27 -22.60
CA ALA A 197 -4.51 -6.72 -21.27
C ALA A 197 -3.50 -7.20 -20.19
N ILE A 198 -3.04 -8.45 -20.28
CA ILE A 198 -2.04 -9.01 -19.37
C ILE A 198 -0.72 -8.23 -19.47
N PHE A 199 -0.25 -7.98 -20.69
CA PHE A 199 0.95 -7.19 -20.95
C PHE A 199 0.82 -5.76 -20.44
N LEU A 200 -0.37 -5.15 -20.57
CA LEU A 200 -0.64 -3.83 -20.03
C LEU A 200 -0.58 -3.79 -18.50
N ILE A 201 -1.09 -4.82 -17.81
CA ILE A 201 -0.97 -4.92 -16.34
C ILE A 201 0.51 -5.06 -15.97
N GLU A 202 1.24 -5.97 -16.61
CA GLU A 202 2.68 -6.16 -16.38
C GLU A 202 3.46 -4.85 -16.54
N LEU A 203 3.17 -4.09 -17.59
CA LEU A 203 3.78 -2.77 -17.84
C LEU A 203 3.54 -1.79 -16.68
N THR A 204 2.35 -1.77 -16.08
CA THR A 204 2.09 -0.89 -14.91
C THR A 204 2.94 -1.26 -13.70
N TRP A 205 3.16 -2.55 -13.44
CA TRP A 205 4.02 -3.02 -12.35
C TRP A 205 5.50 -2.72 -12.61
N ILE A 206 5.94 -2.86 -13.85
CA ILE A 206 7.30 -2.48 -14.26
C ILE A 206 7.53 -0.98 -14.06
N LEU A 207 6.60 -0.14 -14.53
CA LEU A 207 6.68 1.31 -14.36
C LEU A 207 6.67 1.72 -12.88
N GLY A 208 5.81 1.12 -12.07
CA GLY A 208 5.76 1.34 -10.62
C GLY A 208 7.06 0.94 -9.92
N THR A 209 7.63 -0.21 -10.29
CA THR A 209 8.89 -0.71 -9.73
C THR A 209 10.07 0.17 -10.14
N ALA A 210 10.12 0.61 -11.39
CA ALA A 210 11.15 1.54 -11.87
C ALA A 210 11.09 2.88 -11.13
N TRP A 211 9.88 3.41 -10.88
CA TRP A 211 9.67 4.60 -10.07
C TRP A 211 10.21 4.44 -8.65
N GLU A 212 9.87 3.35 -7.97
CA GLU A 212 10.32 3.12 -6.60
C GLU A 212 11.84 2.93 -6.53
N ILE A 213 12.46 2.26 -7.50
CA ILE A 213 13.93 2.12 -7.59
C ILE A 213 14.57 3.51 -7.74
N LEU A 214 14.02 4.38 -8.59
CA LEU A 214 14.51 5.74 -8.74
C LEU A 214 14.44 6.52 -7.42
N VAL A 215 13.31 6.45 -6.73
CA VAL A 215 13.10 7.11 -5.43
C VAL A 215 14.08 6.58 -4.38
N LEU A 216 14.30 5.26 -4.32
CA LEU A 216 15.28 4.66 -3.42
C LEU A 216 16.69 5.17 -3.72
N CYS A 217 17.13 5.12 -4.98
CA CYS A 217 18.45 5.57 -5.38
C CYS A 217 18.70 7.02 -4.95
N LEU A 218 17.71 7.89 -5.12
CA LEU A 218 17.78 9.28 -4.69
C LEU A 218 17.80 9.42 -3.16
N ALA A 219 17.00 8.62 -2.44
CA ALA A 219 16.98 8.59 -0.97
C ALA A 219 18.32 8.12 -0.38
N VAL A 220 18.91 7.07 -0.95
CA VAL A 220 20.23 6.54 -0.55
C VAL A 220 21.33 7.54 -0.89
N TRP A 221 21.28 8.16 -2.08
CA TRP A 221 22.25 9.18 -2.48
C TRP A 221 22.28 10.36 -1.50
N ILE A 222 21.12 10.92 -1.17
CA ILE A 222 21.05 12.02 -0.21
C ILE A 222 21.43 11.59 1.20
N ALA A 223 21.09 10.36 1.60
CA ALA A 223 21.52 9.78 2.87
C ALA A 223 23.05 9.75 3.01
N ILE A 224 23.73 9.20 1.99
CA ILE A 224 25.20 9.11 1.97
C ILE A 224 25.80 10.51 1.96
N LYS A 225 25.32 11.40 1.08
CA LYS A 225 25.82 12.78 1.00
C LYS A 225 25.68 13.51 2.34
N HIS A 226 24.52 13.40 2.98
CA HIS A 226 24.25 14.09 4.23
C HIS A 226 25.07 13.51 5.38
N PHE A 227 25.25 12.18 5.42
CA PHE A 227 26.11 11.53 6.42
C PHE A 227 27.57 11.96 6.27
N CYS A 228 28.08 12.05 5.04
CA CYS A 228 29.43 12.56 4.77
C CYS A 228 29.61 14.03 5.15
N GLU A 229 28.59 14.89 4.94
CA GLU A 229 28.60 16.29 5.35
C GLU A 229 28.50 16.44 6.89
N LEU A 230 27.63 15.66 7.54
CA LEU A 230 27.43 15.66 9.00
C LEU A 230 28.62 15.07 9.78
N GLN A 231 29.33 14.09 9.23
CA GLN A 231 30.57 13.58 9.85
C GLN A 231 31.63 14.69 9.99
N ARG A 232 31.50 15.78 9.23
CA ARG A 232 32.39 16.94 9.25
C ARG A 232 31.90 18.07 10.17
N ALA A 233 30.67 18.01 10.69
CA ALA A 233 30.07 19.02 11.56
C ALA A 233 29.52 18.37 12.85
N SER A 234 30.14 18.64 14.00
CA SER A 234 29.88 17.96 15.29
C SER A 234 28.54 18.26 15.98
N THR A 235 27.60 18.95 15.32
CA THR A 235 26.60 19.78 16.05
C THR A 235 25.15 19.25 16.04
N GLY A 236 24.90 17.95 16.11
CA GLY A 236 23.50 17.54 16.31
C GLY A 236 23.21 16.04 16.33
N TRP A 237 23.51 15.39 17.45
CA TRP A 237 23.19 13.97 17.66
C TRP A 237 21.69 13.65 17.47
N ALA A 238 20.79 14.49 17.98
CA ALA A 238 19.34 14.32 17.79
C ALA A 238 18.86 14.44 16.33
N VAL A 239 19.48 15.32 15.54
CA VAL A 239 19.17 15.47 14.11
C VAL A 239 19.65 14.24 13.33
N ARG A 240 20.83 13.71 13.70
CA ARG A 240 21.39 12.48 13.14
C ARG A 240 20.51 11.27 13.43
N ASP A 241 20.03 11.12 14.66
CA ASP A 241 19.18 10.00 15.06
C ASP A 241 17.82 10.03 14.35
N CYS A 242 17.20 11.21 14.23
CA CYS A 242 15.97 11.34 13.44
C CYS A 242 16.18 10.98 11.97
N PHE A 243 17.27 11.47 11.36
CA PHE A 243 17.58 11.18 9.97
C PHE A 243 17.81 9.67 9.73
N MET A 244 18.44 9.00 10.70
CA MET A 244 18.64 7.55 10.68
C MET A 244 17.30 6.79 10.78
N VAL A 245 16.40 7.18 11.69
CA VAL A 245 15.04 6.60 11.77
C VAL A 245 14.28 6.81 10.47
N LEU A 246 14.41 7.99 9.86
CA LEU A 246 13.76 8.30 8.59
C LEU A 246 14.25 7.36 7.48
N ILE A 247 15.57 7.22 7.30
CA ILE A 247 16.17 6.31 6.31
C ILE A 247 15.77 4.86 6.57
N GLN A 248 15.83 4.42 7.81
CA GLN A 248 15.45 3.07 8.19
C GLN A 248 14.00 2.76 7.78
N THR A 249 13.06 3.70 8.01
CA THR A 249 11.67 3.53 7.57
C THR A 249 11.51 3.51 6.05
N HIS A 250 12.32 4.29 5.32
CA HIS A 250 12.33 4.25 3.85
C HIS A 250 12.88 2.93 3.30
N LEU A 251 13.93 2.38 3.91
CA LEU A 251 14.51 1.10 3.50
C LEU A 251 13.54 -0.05 3.75
N PHE A 252 12.84 -0.07 4.89
CA PHE A 252 11.82 -1.08 5.16
C PHE A 252 10.63 -0.97 4.20
N TYR A 253 10.17 0.25 3.89
CA TYR A 253 9.13 0.45 2.88
C TYR A 253 9.56 -0.11 1.52
N PHE A 254 10.74 0.29 1.05
CA PHE A 254 11.24 -0.13 -0.25
C PHE A 254 11.50 -1.63 -0.33
N ALA A 255 12.07 -2.24 0.72
CA ALA A 255 12.29 -3.68 0.75
C ALA A 255 10.98 -4.45 0.66
N SER A 256 9.93 -3.98 1.37
CA SER A 256 8.61 -4.58 1.27
C SER A 256 7.97 -4.39 -0.10
N PHE A 257 8.10 -3.20 -0.70
CA PHE A 257 7.59 -2.92 -2.04
C PHE A 257 8.29 -3.82 -3.08
N LEU A 258 9.62 -3.91 -3.02
CA LEU A 258 10.40 -4.73 -3.92
C LEU A 258 10.03 -6.21 -3.79
N ALA A 259 9.82 -6.71 -2.57
CA ALA A 259 9.37 -8.08 -2.33
C ALA A 259 8.01 -8.35 -2.99
N ALA A 260 7.02 -7.47 -2.78
CA ALA A 260 5.70 -7.61 -3.39
C ALA A 260 5.76 -7.49 -4.92
N SER A 261 6.49 -6.51 -5.46
CA SER A 261 6.71 -6.36 -6.91
C SER A 261 7.39 -7.58 -7.51
N CYS A 262 8.41 -8.15 -6.85
CA CYS A 262 9.06 -9.37 -7.33
C CYS A 262 8.09 -10.54 -7.33
N LEU A 263 7.31 -10.75 -6.27
CA LEU A 263 6.28 -11.79 -6.23
C LEU A 263 5.25 -11.60 -7.35
N ARG A 264 4.84 -10.35 -7.61
CA ARG A 264 3.89 -10.04 -8.69
C ARG A 264 4.46 -10.22 -10.09
N LEU A 265 5.72 -9.86 -10.31
CA LEU A 265 6.42 -10.11 -11.57
C LEU A 265 6.67 -11.60 -11.81
N ILE A 266 6.94 -12.35 -10.74
CA ILE A 266 7.02 -13.81 -10.81
C ILE A 266 5.67 -14.40 -11.25
N ASP A 267 4.55 -13.88 -10.73
CA ASP A 267 3.18 -14.29 -11.13
C ASP A 267 2.89 -14.16 -12.65
N PHE A 268 3.54 -13.20 -13.33
CA PHE A 268 3.46 -13.07 -14.80
C PHE A 268 4.35 -14.07 -15.56
N SER A 269 5.31 -14.73 -14.90
CA SER A 269 6.20 -15.69 -15.55
C SER A 269 5.47 -16.98 -15.91
N PRO A 270 5.63 -17.50 -17.14
CA PRO A 270 5.03 -18.76 -17.57
C PRO A 270 5.58 -19.99 -16.83
N GLU A 271 6.66 -19.84 -16.05
CA GLU A 271 7.33 -20.95 -15.34
C GLU A 271 6.55 -21.45 -14.10
N ILE A 272 5.49 -20.74 -13.69
CA ILE A 272 4.65 -21.07 -12.51
C ILE A 272 3.68 -22.23 -12.77
N THR A 273 3.42 -22.58 -14.04
CA THR A 273 2.45 -23.64 -14.38
C THR A 273 2.81 -25.05 -13.87
N ASP A 274 4.02 -25.25 -13.35
CA ASP A 274 4.52 -26.54 -12.87
C ASP A 274 4.55 -26.69 -11.33
N TYR A 275 4.01 -25.73 -10.58
CA TYR A 275 3.95 -25.87 -9.12
C TYR A 275 2.90 -26.89 -8.68
N SER A 276 3.28 -27.74 -7.71
CA SER A 276 2.32 -28.53 -6.94
C SER A 276 1.28 -27.63 -6.26
N LEU A 277 0.03 -28.09 -6.13
CA LEU A 277 -1.09 -27.37 -5.49
C LEU A 277 -0.71 -26.65 -4.17
N GLN A 278 0.07 -27.32 -3.31
CA GLN A 278 0.50 -26.74 -2.04
C GLN A 278 1.44 -25.53 -2.19
N ARG A 279 2.29 -25.51 -3.22
CA ARG A 279 3.20 -24.39 -3.48
C ARG A 279 2.47 -23.19 -4.05
N SER A 280 1.48 -23.41 -4.91
CA SER A 280 0.66 -22.30 -5.43
C SER A 280 -0.16 -21.67 -4.30
N GLU A 281 -0.80 -22.47 -3.44
CA GLU A 281 -1.53 -21.96 -2.25
C GLU A 281 -0.64 -21.06 -1.37
N LEU A 282 0.57 -21.52 -1.04
CA LEU A 282 1.53 -20.74 -0.25
C LEU A 282 1.97 -19.46 -0.98
N PHE A 283 2.24 -19.55 -2.28
CA PHE A 283 2.69 -18.41 -3.08
C PHE A 283 1.63 -17.30 -3.13
N TYR A 284 0.38 -17.63 -3.48
CA TYR A 284 -0.71 -16.65 -3.54
C TYR A 284 -1.08 -16.11 -2.14
N GLY A 285 -0.99 -16.93 -1.10
CA GLY A 285 -1.16 -16.47 0.28
C GLY A 285 -0.10 -15.44 0.68
N VAL A 286 1.18 -15.69 0.36
CA VAL A 286 2.28 -14.76 0.62
C VAL A 286 2.14 -13.49 -0.22
N LEU A 287 1.72 -13.60 -1.47
CA LEU A 287 1.45 -12.45 -2.33
C LEU A 287 0.35 -11.55 -1.74
N ALA A 288 -0.79 -12.13 -1.35
CA ALA A 288 -1.91 -11.40 -0.75
C ALA A 288 -1.50 -10.68 0.55
N ILE A 289 -0.79 -11.35 1.45
CA ILE A 289 -0.27 -10.73 2.68
C ILE A 289 0.66 -9.57 2.34
N SER A 290 1.59 -9.77 1.40
CA SER A 290 2.59 -8.76 1.03
C SER A 290 1.94 -7.49 0.47
N GLU A 291 0.95 -7.63 -0.41
CA GLU A 291 0.21 -6.51 -0.99
C GLU A 291 -0.59 -5.73 0.08
N VAL A 292 -1.30 -6.44 0.97
CA VAL A 292 -2.08 -5.84 2.05
C VAL A 292 -1.16 -5.09 3.04
N VAL A 293 -0.05 -5.72 3.44
CA VAL A 293 0.94 -5.10 4.33
C VAL A 293 1.52 -3.83 3.69
N GLN A 294 1.86 -3.90 2.40
CA GLN A 294 2.39 -2.76 1.68
C GLN A 294 1.42 -1.58 1.62
N MET A 295 0.16 -1.85 1.28
CA MET A 295 -0.86 -0.81 1.10
C MET A 295 -1.27 -0.17 2.43
N PHE A 296 -1.45 -0.96 3.49
CA PHE A 296 -2.13 -0.47 4.71
C PHE A 296 -1.21 -0.20 5.91
N LEU A 297 -0.09 -0.90 6.04
CA LEU A 297 0.75 -0.77 7.23
C LEU A 297 1.87 0.24 7.03
N LEU A 298 2.53 0.20 5.87
CA LEU A 298 3.75 0.98 5.69
C LEU A 298 3.46 2.48 5.58
N GLY A 299 2.43 2.87 4.83
CA GLY A 299 2.09 4.30 4.61
C GLY A 299 1.86 5.06 5.91
N PRO A 300 0.95 4.58 6.78
CA PRO A 300 0.73 5.18 8.09
C PRO A 300 1.99 5.19 8.96
N ARG A 301 2.76 4.10 9.00
CA ARG A 301 4.01 4.01 9.79
C ARG A 301 5.08 5.01 9.34
N LEU A 302 5.16 5.29 8.04
CA LEU A 302 6.06 6.31 7.53
C LEU A 302 5.64 7.71 8.00
N ILE A 303 4.36 8.06 7.97
CA ILE A 303 3.96 9.38 8.45
C ILE A 303 4.17 9.50 9.96
N LEU A 304 3.83 8.45 10.72
CA LEU A 304 4.00 8.44 12.17
C LEU A 304 5.47 8.59 12.59
N SER A 305 6.41 7.92 11.90
CA SER A 305 7.84 8.03 12.25
C SER A 305 8.39 9.45 12.05
N ILE A 306 7.86 10.21 11.09
CA ILE A 306 8.22 11.63 10.91
C ILE A 306 7.69 12.48 12.05
N ARG A 307 6.42 12.30 12.41
CA ARG A 307 5.80 13.12 13.47
C ARG A 307 6.45 12.85 14.81
N ASP A 308 6.76 11.59 15.10
CA ASP A 308 7.48 11.20 16.31
C ASP A 308 8.87 11.85 16.36
N CYS A 309 9.63 11.79 15.26
CA CYS A 309 10.91 12.52 15.18
C CYS A 309 10.71 14.03 15.41
N HIS A 310 9.74 14.64 14.73
CA HIS A 310 9.53 16.08 14.82
C HIS A 310 9.18 16.50 16.26
N ALA A 311 8.32 15.73 16.93
CA ALA A 311 8.00 15.93 18.34
C ALA A 311 9.24 15.85 19.24
N ARG A 312 10.13 14.84 19.03
CA ARG A 312 11.39 14.73 19.77
C ARG A 312 12.34 15.90 19.52
N LEU A 313 12.45 16.37 18.27
CA LEU A 313 13.29 17.53 17.94
C LEU A 313 12.78 18.82 18.60
N VAL A 314 11.46 19.00 18.67
CA VAL A 314 10.85 20.14 19.36
C VAL A 314 11.05 20.06 20.87
N ALA A 315 10.91 18.87 21.47
CA ALA A 315 11.15 18.67 22.91
C ALA A 315 12.61 18.99 23.29
N ASN A 316 13.58 18.46 22.52
CA ASN A 316 15.01 18.66 22.79
C ASN A 316 15.45 20.13 22.62
N SER A 317 14.84 20.89 21.69
CA SER A 317 15.17 22.31 21.52
C SER A 317 14.65 23.17 22.66
N GLN A 318 13.47 22.85 23.18
CA GLN A 318 12.90 23.50 24.35
C GLN A 318 13.71 23.21 25.61
N GLU A 319 14.15 21.97 25.81
CA GLU A 319 15.00 21.58 26.94
C GLU A 319 16.38 22.27 26.88
N GLY A 320 17.00 22.32 25.70
CA GLY A 320 18.27 23.05 25.50
C GLY A 320 18.14 24.56 25.73
N THR A 321 17.01 25.16 25.37
CA THR A 321 16.71 26.57 25.60
C THR A 321 16.40 26.84 27.08
N ALA A 322 15.69 25.94 27.76
CA ALA A 322 15.42 26.04 29.20
C ALA A 322 16.70 25.95 30.03
N VAL A 323 17.63 25.03 29.69
CA VAL A 323 18.92 24.89 30.37
C VAL A 323 19.82 26.11 30.16
N THR A 324 19.85 26.68 28.95
CA THR A 324 20.62 27.92 28.68
C THR A 324 20.01 29.15 29.36
N THR A 325 18.69 29.23 29.47
CA THR A 325 18.02 30.32 30.20
C THR A 325 18.30 30.24 31.71
N MET A 326 18.28 29.03 32.29
CA MET A 326 18.65 28.81 33.69
C MET A 326 20.14 29.11 33.97
N ALA A 327 21.04 28.76 33.05
CA ALA A 327 22.46 29.05 33.19
C ALA A 327 22.78 30.56 33.11
N PHE A 328 22.07 31.33 32.27
CA PHE A 328 22.23 32.78 32.21
C PHE A 328 21.68 33.51 33.45
N GLN A 329 20.72 32.91 34.14
CA GLN A 329 20.12 33.50 35.34
C GLN A 329 20.93 33.22 36.63
N GLY A 330 21.84 32.23 36.60
CA GLY A 330 22.74 31.90 37.71
C GLY A 330 23.98 32.79 37.85
N THR A 331 24.30 33.64 36.87
CA THR A 331 25.56 34.41 36.84
C THR A 331 25.40 35.89 37.23
N HIS A 332 24.22 36.31 37.67
CA HIS A 332 23.92 37.71 38.04
C HIS A 332 23.65 37.89 39.55
N VAL A 333 24.41 37.24 40.43
CA VAL A 333 24.44 37.58 41.86
C VAL A 333 25.85 37.42 42.43
N SER A 334 26.60 38.53 42.51
CA SER A 334 27.58 38.84 43.58
C SER A 334 28.26 40.18 43.27
N THR A 335 27.75 41.30 43.79
CA THR A 335 28.21 42.03 45.01
C THR A 335 29.08 43.24 44.64
N GLY A 336 28.41 44.36 44.33
CA GLY A 336 29.01 45.69 44.37
C GLY A 336 28.30 46.50 45.44
N GLY A 337 28.99 46.78 46.54
CA GLY A 337 28.46 47.48 47.69
C GLY A 337 29.54 47.92 48.66
N ASP A 338 30.46 48.77 48.19
CA ASP A 338 31.22 49.68 49.03
C ASP A 338 30.48 51.03 49.08
N GLY A 339 30.30 51.58 50.28
CA GLY A 339 29.67 52.89 50.45
C GLY A 339 29.57 53.35 51.91
N VAL A 340 30.71 53.86 52.41
CA VAL A 340 30.94 54.98 53.35
C VAL A 340 30.24 54.98 54.72
#